data_AF-A0A7S5KZV5-F1
#
_entry.id   AF-A0A7S5KZV5-F1
#
_cell.length_a   1.000
_cell.length_b   1.000
_cell.length_c   1.000
_cell.angle_alpha   90.00
_cell.angle_beta   90.00
_cell.angle_gamma   90.00
#
_symmetry.space_group_name_H-M   'P 1'
#
loop_
_entity.id
_entity.type
_entity.pdbx_description
1 polymer ?
#
loop_
_entity_poly.entity_id
_entity_poly.type
_entity_poly.pdbx_seq_one_letter_code
_entity_poly.pdbx_strand_id
1 'polypeptide(L)' 'YVTVQMVDEVQVEYYDSNTRRIITKQDWVDQLHSDEPGELESEIERRKGDQQVFKGNIGTLKK' A
#
# COMPACT_ATOMS: atom_id res chain seq x y z
N TYR A 1 -6.92 -2.30 -7.75
CA TYR A 1 -5.62 -2.79 -7.25
C TYR A 1 -5.66 -2.63 -5.75
N VAL A 2 -5.33 -3.67 -5.01
CA VAL A 2 -5.39 -3.69 -3.55
C VAL A 2 -4.11 -4.35 -3.07
N THR A 3 -3.53 -3.83 -2.00
CA THR A 3 -2.45 -4.49 -1.26
C THR A 3 -2.85 -4.64 0.19
N VAL A 4 -2.46 -5.77 0.75
CA VAL A 4 -2.67 -6.13 2.15
C VAL A 4 -1.30 -6.52 2.70
N GLN A 5 -0.90 -5.91 3.80
CA GLN A 5 0.32 -6.30 4.51
C GLN A 5 -0.06 -7.16 5.71
N MET A 6 0.63 -8.29 5.83
CA MET A 6 0.45 -9.26 6.91
C MET A 6 1.76 -9.39 7.67
N VAL A 7 1.70 -9.42 9.00
CA VAL A 7 2.82 -9.79 9.88
C VAL A 7 2.29 -10.84 10.85
N ASP A 8 2.95 -11.99 10.90
CA ASP A 8 2.52 -13.12 11.74
C ASP A 8 1.02 -13.45 11.60
N GLU A 9 0.57 -13.58 10.36
CA GLU A 9 -0.84 -13.87 10.00
C GLU A 9 -1.87 -12.78 10.42
N VAL A 10 -1.41 -11.69 11.01
CA VAL A 10 -2.24 -10.53 11.35
C VAL A 10 -2.18 -9.50 10.23
N GLN A 11 -3.33 -8.96 9.84
CA GLN A 11 -3.37 -7.85 8.92
C GLN A 11 -2.96 -6.56 9.63
N VAL A 12 -1.93 -5.90 9.08
CA VAL A 12 -1.35 -4.69 9.67
C VAL A 12 -1.60 -3.45 8.82
N GLU A 13 -1.77 -3.63 7.51
CA GLU A 13 -1.99 -2.53 6.56
C GLU A 13 -2.97 -2.92 5.45
N TYR A 14 -3.66 -1.92 4.90
CA TYR A 14 -4.54 -2.02 3.74
C TYR A 14 -4.39 -0.79 2.85
N TYR A 15 -4.13 -1.00 1.55
CA TYR A 15 -4.21 0.05 0.55
C TYR A 15 -5.21 -0.32 -0.54
N ASP A 16 -6.05 0.65 -0.90
CA ASP A 16 -7.02 0.54 -1.99
C ASP A 16 -6.82 1.65 -3.02
N SER A 17 -6.78 1.26 -4.29
CA SER A 17 -6.56 2.20 -5.38
C SER A 17 -7.69 3.22 -5.62
N ASN A 18 -8.90 2.96 -5.12
CA ASN A 18 -10.01 3.89 -5.28
C ASN A 18 -9.87 5.07 -4.31
N THR A 19 -9.49 4.79 -3.06
CA THR A 19 -9.26 5.83 -2.04
C THR A 19 -7.84 6.39 -2.06
N ARG A 20 -6.87 5.62 -2.58
CA ARG A 20 -5.43 5.94 -2.62
C ARG A 20 -4.86 6.25 -1.23
N ARG A 21 -5.32 5.50 -0.23
CA ARG A 21 -4.93 5.64 1.16
C ARG A 21 -4.39 4.33 1.69
N ILE A 22 -3.39 4.45 2.55
CA ILE A 22 -2.95 3.40 3.44
C ILE A 22 -3.81 3.50 4.72
N ILE A 23 -4.36 2.37 5.15
CA ILE A 23 -5.08 2.20 6.39
C ILE A 23 -4.29 1.20 7.23
N THR A 24 -3.73 1.70 8.31
CA THR A 24 -3.12 0.92 9.39
C THR A 24 -4.20 0.22 10.22
N LYS A 25 -3.88 -0.97 10.73
CA LYS A 25 -4.82 -1.79 11.52
C LYS A 25 -4.30 -2.18 12.90
N GLN A 26 -3.07 -1.77 13.24
CA GLN A 26 -2.41 -2.08 14.50
C GLN A 26 -1.70 -0.83 15.00
N ASP A 27 -1.82 -0.56 16.31
CA ASP A 27 -1.29 0.66 16.95
C ASP A 27 0.23 0.82 16.74
N TRP A 28 0.98 -0.28 16.67
CA TRP A 28 2.43 -0.24 16.46
C TRP A 28 2.81 0.18 15.03
N VAL A 29 1.93 -0.03 14.03
CA VAL A 29 2.14 0.48 12.67
C VAL A 29 1.82 1.97 12.60
N ASP A 30 0.76 2.39 13.31
CA ASP A 30 0.45 3.82 13.45
C ASP A 30 1.61 4.59 14.07
N GLN A 31 2.21 4.02 15.11
CA GLN A 31 3.39 4.59 15.76
C GLN A 31 4.59 4.66 14.81
N LEU A 32 4.87 3.58 14.06
CA LEU A 32 5.98 3.53 13.10
C LEU A 32 5.91 4.70 12.10
N HIS A 33 4.76 4.91 11.46
CA HIS A 33 4.60 6.01 10.50
C HIS A 33 4.57 7.40 11.14
N SER A 34 4.21 7.49 12.42
CA SER A 34 4.23 8.76 13.17
C SER A 34 5.66 9.16 13.55
N ASP A 35 6.50 8.18 13.85
CA ASP A 35 7.89 8.38 14.26
C ASP A 35 8.80 8.73 13.06
N GLU A 36 8.42 8.37 11.84
CA GLU A 36 9.15 8.67 10.59
C GLU A 36 8.34 9.60 9.64
N PRO A 37 8.39 10.94 9.85
CA PRO A 37 7.68 11.90 9.02
C PRO A 37 8.08 11.78 7.54
N GLY A 38 7.11 11.47 6.68
CA GLY A 38 7.30 11.36 5.23
C GLY A 38 7.41 9.93 4.68
N GLU A 39 7.56 8.92 5.56
CA GLU A 39 7.55 7.51 5.15
C GLU A 39 6.19 7.15 4.54
N LEU A 40 5.09 7.48 5.23
CA LEU A 40 3.73 7.19 4.77
C LEU A 40 3.42 7.79 3.39
N GLU A 41 3.85 9.02 3.14
CA GLU A 41 3.65 9.67 1.83
C GLU A 41 4.44 8.95 0.73
N SER A 42 5.68 8.57 1.04
CA SER A 42 6.55 7.81 0.13
C SER A 42 5.95 6.44 -0.20
N GLU A 43 5.37 5.76 0.78
CA GLU A 43 4.68 4.48 0.58
C GLU A 43 3.43 4.62 -0.29
N ILE A 44 2.62 5.66 -0.07
CA ILE A 44 1.44 5.94 -0.90
C ILE A 44 1.87 6.15 -2.37
N GLU A 45 2.92 6.94 -2.63
CA GLU A 45 3.43 7.14 -3.99
C GLU A 45 3.98 5.85 -4.60
N ARG A 46 4.68 5.03 -3.81
CA ARG A 46 5.14 3.72 -4.26
C ARG A 46 3.98 2.81 -4.68
N ARG A 47 2.91 2.73 -3.87
CA ARG A 47 1.72 1.91 -4.18
C ARG A 47 0.95 2.44 -5.40
N LYS A 48 0.93 3.75 -5.64
CA LYS A 48 0.41 4.34 -6.89
C LYS A 48 1.23 3.92 -8.10
N GLY A 49 2.56 3.92 -7.98
CA GLY A 49 3.48 3.43 -9.00
C GLY A 49 3.24 1.95 -9.34
N ASP A 50 3.21 1.10 -8.31
CA ASP A 50 2.95 -0.34 -8.46
C ASP A 50 1.64 -0.60 -9.20
N GLN A 51 0.57 0.13 -8.86
CA GLN A 51 -0.71 0.02 -9.55
C GLN A 51 -0.58 0.27 -11.08
N GLN A 52 0.17 1.29 -11.50
CA GLN A 52 0.34 1.58 -12.93
C GLN A 52 1.14 0.48 -13.62
N VAL A 53 2.18 -0.07 -12.96
CA VAL A 53 2.95 -1.20 -13.46
C VAL A 53 2.06 -2.43 -13.66
N PHE A 54 1.25 -2.80 -12.67
CA PHE A 54 0.31 -3.92 -12.80
C PHE A 54 -0.72 -3.70 -13.90
N LYS A 55 -1.25 -2.49 -14.05
CA LYS A 55 -2.18 -2.15 -15.14
C LYS A 55 -1.52 -2.34 -16.51
N GLY A 56 -0.28 -1.85 -16.68
CA GLY A 56 0.51 -2.03 -17.90
C GLY A 56 0.78 -3.50 -18.19
N ASN A 57 1.23 -4.26 -17.20
CA ASN A 57 1.54 -5.68 -17.34
C ASN A 57 0.30 -6.51 -17.73
N ILE A 58 -0.84 -6.30 -17.06
CA ILE A 58 -2.09 -6.96 -17.43
C ILE A 58 -2.52 -6.58 -18.85
N GLY A 59 -2.37 -5.31 -19.23
CA GLY A 59 -2.65 -4.83 -20.58
C GLY A 59 -1.77 -5.52 -21.63
N THR A 60 -0.49 -5.74 -21.34
CA THR A 60 0.45 -6.46 -22.21
C THR A 60 0.14 -7.95 -22.27
N LEU A 61 -0.13 -8.60 -21.14
CA LEU A 61 -0.42 -10.04 -21.06
C LEU A 61 -1.75 -10.43 -21.72
N LYS A 62 -2.69 -9.49 -21.84
CA LYS A 62 -3.99 -9.71 -22.50
C LYS A 62 -3.93 -9.59 -24.02
N LYS A 63 -2.83 -9.11 -24.58
CA LYS A 63 -2.62 -9.06 -26.04
C LYS A 63 -2.29 -10.45 -26.55
#